data_AF-A0A0C3J7Q5-F1
#
_entry.id   AF-A0A0C3J7Q5-F1
#
_cell.length_a   1.000
_cell.length_b   1.000
_cell.length_c   1.000
_cell.angle_alpha   90.00
_cell.angle_beta   90.00
_cell.angle_gamma   90.00
#
_symmetry.space_group_name_H-M   'P 1'
#
loop_
_entity.id
_entity.type
_entity.pdbx_description
1 polymer ?
#
loop_
_entity_poly.entity_id
_entity_poly.type
_entity_poly.pdbx_seq_one_letter_code
_entity_poly.pdbx_strand_id
1 'polypeptide(L)'
;MPTEVPSSLDEWWCPMDCEHAFLGFSYEVTGCQSLSQLNADFANMRNTFNARYVRLYGACDQSGFYDNVIEAAWQNTLGVHALIWFGFTGGNAWETRRDTLFDTLHTNAKAPFVTRGVQFGSEPLYDDVLSHQALTEQVVLAKANLSDVRIPVTVSELAYGYQERGALDVLDQIDFINAHMLPFFSSNATTGSAAWPLVQQDMDWFIQNGNAKKIYFDEHPYNWDVGRNRMDLM
;
A
#
# COMPACT_ATOMS: atom_id res chain seq x y z
N MET A 1 -16.47 11.14 5.60
CA MET A 1 -15.58 12.24 6.02
C MET A 1 -16.46 13.46 6.34
N PRO A 2 -15.94 14.58 6.85
CA PRO A 2 -16.71 15.83 6.89
C PRO A 2 -17.26 16.18 5.51
N THR A 3 -18.38 16.92 5.46
CA THR A 3 -18.96 17.35 4.19
C THR A 3 -18.05 18.35 3.46
N GLU A 4 -17.44 19.25 4.22
CA GLU A 4 -16.49 20.24 3.72
C GLU A 4 -15.05 19.76 3.93
N VAL A 5 -14.16 20.10 3.00
CA VAL A 5 -12.72 19.78 3.13
C VAL A 5 -12.12 20.65 4.25
N PRO A 6 -11.46 20.06 5.27
CA PRO A 6 -10.81 20.83 6.32
C PRO A 6 -9.73 21.76 5.77
N SER A 7 -9.49 22.87 6.47
CA SER A 7 -8.44 23.84 6.09
C SER A 7 -7.04 23.47 6.59
N SER A 8 -6.90 22.38 7.37
CA SER A 8 -5.62 21.91 7.91
C SER A 8 -5.59 20.39 8.01
N LEU A 9 -4.38 19.83 7.89
CA LEU A 9 -4.06 18.41 8.11
C LEU A 9 -3.64 18.11 9.56
N ASP A 10 -3.59 19.13 10.43
CA ASP A 10 -3.20 18.96 11.82
C ASP A 10 -4.16 17.99 12.52
N GLU A 11 -3.60 16.97 13.17
CA GLU A 11 -4.33 15.90 13.88
C GLU A 11 -5.33 15.12 13.00
N TRP A 12 -5.27 15.24 11.67
CA TRP A 12 -6.18 14.52 10.77
C TRP A 12 -5.93 13.02 10.79
N TRP A 13 -4.67 12.63 10.57
CA TRP A 13 -4.25 11.24 10.70
C TRP A 13 -3.85 10.96 12.13
N CYS A 14 -4.33 9.86 12.69
CA CYS A 14 -3.75 9.36 13.92
C CYS A 14 -2.25 9.03 13.72
N PRO A 15 -1.46 9.11 14.79
CA PRO A 15 -0.12 8.51 14.79
C PRO A 15 -0.16 7.05 14.28
N MET A 16 0.85 6.65 13.50
CA MET A 16 0.87 5.31 12.87
C MET A 16 0.87 4.15 13.88
N ASP A 17 1.33 4.40 15.11
CA ASP A 17 1.34 3.41 16.20
C ASP A 17 -0.06 3.14 16.78
N CYS A 18 -1.04 4.01 16.51
CA CYS A 18 -2.44 3.82 16.87
C CYS A 18 -3.17 2.85 15.93
N GLU A 19 -2.60 2.57 14.76
CA GLU A 19 -3.17 1.67 13.76
C GLU A 19 -2.78 0.21 14.07
N HIS A 20 -3.73 -0.69 14.29
CA HIS A 20 -3.47 -2.10 14.65
C HIS A 20 -4.62 -3.01 14.23
N ALA A 21 -4.42 -4.33 14.21
CA ALA A 21 -5.39 -5.34 13.76
C ALA A 21 -5.75 -5.21 12.26
N PHE A 22 -6.93 -5.70 11.85
CA PHE A 22 -7.38 -5.63 10.46
C PHE A 22 -7.56 -4.17 10.01
N LEU A 23 -7.00 -3.85 8.85
CA LEU A 23 -6.93 -2.50 8.33
C LEU A 23 -7.70 -2.32 7.02
N GLY A 24 -7.70 -3.33 6.15
CA GLY A 24 -8.33 -3.17 4.85
C GLY A 24 -7.98 -4.26 3.85
N PHE A 25 -8.21 -3.94 2.58
CA PHE A 25 -8.06 -4.84 1.45
C PHE A 25 -7.15 -4.25 0.38
N SER A 26 -6.51 -5.13 -0.38
CA SER A 26 -5.95 -4.78 -1.69
C SER A 26 -7.07 -4.72 -2.73
N TYR A 27 -6.99 -3.75 -3.65
CA TYR A 27 -8.00 -3.50 -4.68
C TYR A 27 -7.32 -3.29 -6.03
N GLU A 28 -7.61 -4.21 -6.95
CA GLU A 28 -7.07 -4.23 -8.32
C GLU A 28 -7.74 -3.15 -9.18
N VAL A 29 -6.96 -2.31 -9.86
CA VAL A 29 -7.49 -1.16 -10.62
C VAL A 29 -7.25 -1.21 -12.13
N THR A 30 -6.61 -2.24 -12.68
CA THR A 30 -6.36 -2.34 -14.13
C THR A 30 -7.66 -2.35 -14.94
N GLY A 31 -8.77 -2.79 -14.33
CA GLY A 31 -10.11 -2.70 -14.91
C GLY A 31 -10.65 -1.28 -15.11
N CYS A 32 -9.98 -0.23 -14.61
CA CYS A 32 -10.41 1.17 -14.71
C CYS A 32 -11.88 1.36 -14.26
N GLN A 33 -12.19 0.88 -13.06
CA GLN A 33 -13.54 0.91 -12.50
C GLN A 33 -14.10 2.34 -12.48
N SER A 34 -15.39 2.48 -12.83
CA SER A 34 -16.07 3.78 -12.74
C SER A 34 -16.16 4.26 -11.29
N LEU A 35 -16.36 5.58 -11.10
CA LEU A 35 -16.62 6.15 -9.78
C LEU A 35 -17.79 5.46 -9.05
N SER A 36 -18.83 5.05 -9.77
CA SER A 36 -19.97 4.34 -9.18
C SER A 36 -19.58 2.96 -8.65
N GLN A 37 -18.72 2.24 -9.40
CA GLN A 37 -18.22 0.92 -8.98
C GLN A 37 -17.27 1.07 -7.79
N LEU A 38 -16.31 2.01 -7.86
CA LEU A 38 -15.39 2.32 -6.76
C LEU A 38 -16.17 2.66 -5.48
N ASN A 39 -17.21 3.51 -5.58
CA ASN A 39 -18.06 3.83 -4.44
C ASN A 39 -18.77 2.61 -3.86
N ALA A 40 -19.34 1.74 -4.71
CA ALA A 40 -20.03 0.55 -4.24
C ALA A 40 -19.09 -0.42 -3.52
N ASP A 41 -17.90 -0.65 -4.08
CA ASP A 41 -16.90 -1.55 -3.50
C ASP A 41 -16.31 -0.99 -2.21
N PHE A 42 -15.98 0.30 -2.18
CA PHE A 42 -15.43 0.96 -0.99
C PHE A 42 -16.49 1.06 0.12
N ALA A 43 -17.76 1.30 -0.23
CA ALA A 43 -18.86 1.22 0.72
C ALA A 43 -18.99 -0.19 1.33
N ASN A 44 -18.82 -1.25 0.53
CA ASN A 44 -18.86 -2.61 1.02
C ASN A 44 -17.67 -2.91 1.96
N MET A 45 -16.45 -2.53 1.58
CA MET A 45 -15.27 -2.65 2.45
C MET A 45 -15.49 -1.97 3.80
N ARG A 46 -16.02 -0.74 3.77
CA ARG A 46 -16.30 0.03 4.98
C ARG A 46 -17.40 -0.60 5.83
N ASN A 47 -18.56 -0.86 5.23
CA ASN A 47 -19.77 -1.18 6.00
C ASN A 47 -19.86 -2.65 6.39
N THR A 48 -19.27 -3.56 5.61
CA THR A 48 -19.33 -5.00 5.87
C THR A 48 -18.16 -5.47 6.74
N PHE A 49 -16.97 -4.92 6.52
CA PHE A 49 -15.74 -5.38 7.18
C PHE A 49 -15.11 -4.35 8.11
N ASN A 50 -15.71 -3.16 8.24
CA ASN A 50 -15.15 -2.04 8.98
C ASN A 50 -13.72 -1.71 8.54
N ALA A 51 -13.44 -1.83 7.23
CA ALA A 51 -12.16 -1.44 6.68
C ALA A 51 -11.88 0.04 6.99
N ARG A 52 -10.61 0.34 7.20
CA ARG A 52 -10.06 1.69 7.36
C ARG A 52 -9.28 2.14 6.14
N TYR A 53 -8.66 1.19 5.43
CA TYR A 53 -7.82 1.46 4.29
C TYR A 53 -8.18 0.59 3.09
N VAL A 54 -7.81 1.08 1.91
CA VAL A 54 -7.72 0.30 0.67
C VAL A 54 -6.32 0.49 0.09
N ARG A 55 -5.63 -0.60 -0.21
CA ARG A 55 -4.35 -0.60 -0.93
C ARG A 55 -4.63 -0.81 -2.41
N LEU A 56 -4.21 0.12 -3.26
CA LEU A 56 -4.38 -0.05 -4.70
C LEU A 56 -3.35 -1.05 -5.24
N TYR A 57 -3.76 -1.83 -6.23
CA TYR A 57 -2.90 -2.77 -6.96
C TYR A 57 -3.13 -2.64 -8.47
N GLY A 58 -2.06 -2.65 -9.28
CA GLY A 58 -2.13 -2.39 -10.72
C GLY A 58 -2.20 -0.91 -11.08
N ALA A 59 -2.54 -0.60 -12.33
CA ALA A 59 -2.68 0.78 -12.81
C ALA A 59 -3.81 0.94 -13.81
N CYS A 60 -4.46 2.10 -13.74
CA CYS A 60 -5.35 2.59 -14.78
C CYS A 60 -4.84 3.94 -15.29
N ASP A 61 -4.50 3.99 -16.58
CA ASP A 61 -3.93 5.19 -17.22
C ASP A 61 -5.03 6.13 -17.78
N GLN A 62 -6.30 5.97 -17.35
CA GLN A 62 -7.38 6.87 -17.71
C GLN A 62 -7.28 8.19 -16.96
N SER A 63 -7.43 9.31 -17.69
CA SER A 63 -7.44 10.65 -17.10
C SER A 63 -8.54 10.77 -16.03
N GLY A 64 -8.20 11.34 -14.88
CA GLY A 64 -9.11 11.54 -13.75
C GLY A 64 -9.44 10.26 -12.97
N PHE A 65 -8.83 9.12 -13.26
CA PHE A 65 -9.10 7.88 -12.52
C PHE A 65 -8.76 8.02 -11.03
N TYR A 66 -7.62 8.61 -10.69
CA TYR A 66 -7.23 8.76 -9.30
C TYR A 66 -8.12 9.78 -8.54
N ASP A 67 -8.67 10.78 -9.22
CA ASP A 67 -9.72 11.64 -8.64
C ASP A 67 -10.98 10.83 -8.27
N ASN A 68 -11.37 9.86 -9.10
CA ASN A 68 -12.49 8.98 -8.77
C ASN A 68 -12.18 8.09 -7.56
N VAL A 69 -10.94 7.62 -7.41
CA VAL A 69 -10.51 6.86 -6.23
C VAL A 69 -10.57 7.73 -4.98
N ILE A 70 -10.04 8.96 -5.04
CA ILE A 70 -10.09 9.91 -3.93
C ILE A 70 -11.54 10.21 -3.54
N GLU A 71 -12.41 10.48 -4.51
CA GLU A 71 -13.81 10.77 -4.27
C GLU A 71 -14.51 9.58 -3.59
N ALA A 72 -14.33 8.37 -4.13
CA ALA A 72 -14.93 7.17 -3.56
C ALA A 72 -14.44 6.90 -2.13
N ALA A 73 -13.14 7.08 -1.86
CA ALA A 73 -12.57 6.89 -0.53
C ALA A 73 -13.10 7.94 0.47
N TRP A 74 -13.18 9.21 0.06
CA TRP A 74 -13.73 10.29 0.85
C TRP A 74 -15.18 10.03 1.29
N GLN A 75 -16.03 9.64 0.33
CA GLN A 75 -17.44 9.34 0.58
C GLN A 75 -17.61 8.15 1.55
N ASN A 76 -16.68 7.19 1.53
CA ASN A 76 -16.75 5.98 2.32
C ASN A 76 -15.84 5.96 3.56
N THR A 77 -15.25 7.10 3.95
CA THR A 77 -14.37 7.20 5.14
C THR A 77 -13.21 6.20 5.12
N LEU A 78 -12.63 5.95 3.95
CA LEU A 78 -11.45 5.10 3.80
C LEU A 78 -10.20 5.95 3.54
N GLY A 79 -9.07 5.50 4.07
CA GLY A 79 -7.76 5.92 3.61
C GLY A 79 -7.27 5.07 2.43
N VAL A 80 -6.36 5.60 1.63
CA VAL A 80 -5.84 4.96 0.42
C VAL A 80 -4.33 4.81 0.54
N HIS A 81 -3.82 3.58 0.36
CA HIS A 81 -2.42 3.35 0.03
C HIS A 81 -2.31 3.36 -1.49
N ALA A 82 -1.87 4.49 -2.05
CA ALA A 82 -1.72 4.67 -3.48
C ALA A 82 -0.54 3.84 -4.00
N LEU A 83 -0.55 3.51 -5.28
CA LEU A 83 0.49 2.72 -5.91
C LEU A 83 0.98 3.37 -7.20
N ILE A 84 2.29 3.53 -7.31
CA ILE A 84 2.98 3.78 -8.56
C ILE A 84 3.37 2.41 -9.12
N TRP A 85 2.60 1.91 -10.07
CA TRP A 85 2.79 0.56 -10.61
C TRP A 85 3.86 0.53 -11.70
N PHE A 86 4.92 -0.24 -11.44
CA PHE A 86 6.03 -0.49 -12.37
C PHE A 86 5.68 -1.54 -13.43
N GLY A 87 4.76 -2.46 -13.13
CA GLY A 87 4.55 -3.67 -13.91
C GLY A 87 5.61 -4.74 -13.61
N PHE A 88 5.35 -5.97 -14.02
CA PHE A 88 6.21 -7.13 -13.73
C PHE A 88 7.55 -7.15 -14.49
N THR A 89 7.68 -6.34 -15.53
CA THR A 89 8.87 -6.33 -16.41
C THR A 89 9.56 -4.97 -16.46
N GLY A 90 9.15 -4.04 -15.58
CA GLY A 90 9.58 -2.64 -15.61
C GLY A 90 9.17 -1.90 -16.89
N GLY A 91 10.01 -0.94 -17.29
CA GLY A 91 9.74 0.05 -18.34
C GLY A 91 9.62 1.46 -17.75
N ASN A 92 9.18 2.43 -18.55
CA ASN A 92 9.15 3.85 -18.13
C ASN A 92 7.72 4.39 -17.92
N ALA A 93 6.69 3.55 -18.10
CA ALA A 93 5.29 3.98 -17.92
C ALA A 93 4.99 4.43 -16.48
N TRP A 94 5.72 3.90 -15.51
CA TRP A 94 5.58 4.29 -14.10
C TRP A 94 5.95 5.75 -13.84
N GLU A 95 6.84 6.34 -14.64
CA GLU A 95 7.22 7.76 -14.49
C GLU A 95 6.01 8.66 -14.76
N THR A 96 5.29 8.41 -15.86
CA THR A 96 4.07 9.16 -16.17
C THR A 96 2.96 8.90 -15.15
N ARG A 97 2.86 7.67 -14.61
CA ARG A 97 1.91 7.33 -13.54
C ARG A 97 2.23 8.06 -12.24
N ARG A 98 3.52 8.12 -11.86
CA ARG A 98 4.02 8.89 -10.71
C ARG A 98 3.63 10.35 -10.87
N ASP A 99 3.97 10.96 -12.01
CA ASP A 99 3.75 12.38 -12.23
C ASP A 99 2.26 12.72 -12.22
N THR A 100 1.44 11.91 -12.89
CA THR A 100 -0.03 12.06 -12.87
C THR A 100 -0.60 11.92 -11.45
N LEU A 101 -0.13 10.94 -10.68
CA LEU A 101 -0.54 10.75 -9.30
C LEU A 101 -0.16 11.97 -8.45
N PHE A 102 1.09 12.43 -8.53
CA PHE A 102 1.57 13.57 -7.74
C PHE A 102 0.81 14.84 -8.09
N ASP A 103 0.56 15.09 -9.37
CA ASP A 103 -0.28 16.21 -9.81
C ASP A 103 -1.68 16.13 -9.17
N THR A 104 -2.32 14.96 -9.16
CA THR A 104 -3.61 14.78 -8.47
C THR A 104 -3.49 15.00 -6.96
N LEU A 105 -2.44 14.51 -6.31
CA LEU A 105 -2.23 14.68 -4.86
C LEU A 105 -2.09 16.15 -4.45
N HIS A 106 -1.51 16.98 -5.34
CA HIS A 106 -1.36 18.43 -5.12
C HIS A 106 -2.59 19.25 -5.50
N THR A 107 -3.34 18.82 -6.51
CA THR A 107 -4.43 19.63 -7.08
C THR A 107 -5.82 19.26 -6.55
N ASN A 108 -6.03 18.02 -6.10
CA ASN A 108 -7.29 17.61 -5.51
C ASN A 108 -7.29 17.89 -4.01
N ALA A 109 -8.13 18.84 -3.58
CA ALA A 109 -8.20 19.28 -2.18
C ALA A 109 -8.51 18.17 -1.17
N LYS A 110 -9.14 17.05 -1.59
CA LYS A 110 -9.43 15.90 -0.73
C LYS A 110 -8.25 14.94 -0.61
N ALA A 111 -7.31 14.95 -1.55
CA ALA A 111 -6.24 13.96 -1.65
C ALA A 111 -5.40 13.84 -0.37
N PRO A 112 -4.93 14.93 0.28
CA PRO A 112 -4.10 14.82 1.48
C PRO A 112 -4.84 14.17 2.68
N PHE A 113 -6.18 14.21 2.65
CA PHE A 113 -7.04 13.69 3.69
C PHE A 113 -7.48 12.24 3.48
N VAL A 114 -7.28 11.69 2.28
CA VAL A 114 -7.61 10.30 1.98
C VAL A 114 -6.38 9.46 1.69
N THR A 115 -5.32 10.03 1.11
CA THR A 115 -4.12 9.27 0.76
C THR A 115 -3.24 9.11 1.99
N ARG A 116 -3.23 7.89 2.55
CA ARG A 116 -2.46 7.56 3.76
C ARG A 116 -0.98 7.39 3.46
N GLY A 117 -0.63 6.95 2.25
CA GLY A 117 0.74 6.86 1.77
C GLY A 117 0.82 6.47 0.30
N VAL A 118 1.98 6.68 -0.31
CA VAL A 118 2.28 6.31 -1.69
C VAL A 118 3.34 5.20 -1.72
N GLN A 119 3.03 4.11 -2.42
CA GLN A 119 3.93 2.99 -2.64
C GLN A 119 4.66 3.14 -3.97
N PHE A 120 6.00 3.13 -3.94
CA PHE A 120 6.83 2.96 -5.12
C PHE A 120 6.90 1.49 -5.50
N GLY A 121 5.96 1.05 -6.32
CA GLY A 121 5.88 -0.33 -6.76
C GLY A 121 5.34 -1.28 -5.70
N SER A 122 5.08 -2.48 -6.19
CA SER A 122 4.76 -3.68 -5.43
C SER A 122 5.76 -4.71 -5.93
N GLU A 123 6.63 -5.17 -5.04
CA GLU A 123 7.74 -6.07 -5.29
C GLU A 123 8.84 -5.54 -6.25
N PRO A 124 9.19 -4.23 -6.30
CA PRO A 124 10.14 -3.73 -7.30
C PRO A 124 11.57 -4.28 -7.15
N LEU A 125 12.00 -4.64 -5.94
CA LEU A 125 13.32 -5.24 -5.70
C LEU A 125 13.33 -6.73 -6.04
N TYR A 126 12.25 -7.44 -5.71
CA TYR A 126 12.08 -8.83 -6.10
C TYR A 126 12.05 -8.98 -7.63
N ASP A 127 11.22 -8.18 -8.30
CA ASP A 127 11.07 -8.17 -9.76
C ASP A 127 12.26 -7.54 -10.50
N ASP A 128 13.21 -6.92 -9.78
CA ASP A 128 14.41 -6.26 -10.33
C ASP A 128 14.09 -5.17 -11.37
N VAL A 129 12.95 -4.48 -11.22
CA VAL A 129 12.48 -3.47 -12.20
C VAL A 129 13.28 -2.18 -12.14
N LEU A 130 14.00 -1.95 -11.03
CA LEU A 130 14.87 -0.81 -10.82
C LEU A 130 15.99 -1.20 -9.84
N SER A 131 17.21 -0.66 -10.04
CA SER A 131 18.27 -0.88 -9.05
C SER A 131 17.90 -0.25 -7.71
N HIS A 132 18.38 -0.83 -6.61
CA HIS A 132 18.05 -0.31 -5.29
C HIS A 132 18.52 1.15 -5.09
N GLN A 133 19.64 1.57 -5.69
CA GLN A 133 20.09 2.97 -5.64
C GLN A 133 19.10 3.93 -6.33
N ALA A 134 18.61 3.55 -7.51
CA ALA A 134 17.66 4.37 -8.24
C ALA A 134 16.30 4.38 -7.55
N LEU A 135 15.87 3.26 -6.96
CA LEU A 135 14.65 3.21 -6.14
C LEU A 135 14.77 4.10 -4.89
N THR A 136 15.90 4.05 -4.20
CA THR A 136 16.23 4.94 -3.07
C THR A 136 16.12 6.41 -3.49
N GLU A 137 16.70 6.78 -4.64
CA GLU A 137 16.61 8.14 -5.17
C GLU A 137 15.15 8.56 -5.43
N GLN A 138 14.34 7.68 -6.04
CA GLN A 138 12.93 7.97 -6.30
C GLN A 138 12.13 8.17 -5.01
N VAL A 139 12.37 7.37 -3.96
CA VAL A 139 11.74 7.54 -2.65
C VAL A 139 12.11 8.90 -2.04
N VAL A 140 13.39 9.29 -2.07
CA VAL A 140 13.85 10.58 -1.53
C VAL A 140 13.21 11.76 -2.27
N LEU A 141 13.19 11.71 -3.61
CA LEU A 141 12.58 12.74 -4.44
C LEU A 141 11.07 12.86 -4.18
N ALA A 142 10.38 11.73 -4.03
CA ALA A 142 8.95 11.72 -3.73
C ALA A 142 8.63 12.30 -2.35
N LYS A 143 9.41 11.96 -1.34
CA LYS A 143 9.25 12.51 0.01
C LYS A 143 9.40 14.03 0.02
N ALA A 144 10.36 14.56 -0.74
CA ALA A 144 10.52 16.00 -0.91
C ALA A 144 9.31 16.61 -1.64
N ASN A 145 8.85 15.99 -2.73
CA ASN A 145 7.73 16.46 -3.54
C ASN A 145 6.40 16.47 -2.76
N LEU A 146 6.14 15.46 -1.93
CA LEU A 146 4.88 15.29 -1.20
C LEU A 146 4.90 15.90 0.22
N SER A 147 5.94 16.66 0.56
CA SER A 147 6.15 17.15 1.93
C SER A 147 5.13 18.21 2.37
N ASP A 148 4.68 19.07 1.47
CA ASP A 148 3.68 20.11 1.72
C ASP A 148 2.26 19.55 1.86
N VAL A 149 1.94 18.47 1.13
CA VAL A 149 0.71 17.68 1.31
C VAL A 149 0.82 16.62 2.41
N ARG A 150 1.99 16.48 3.04
CA ARG A 150 2.29 15.60 4.19
C ARG A 150 1.95 14.12 3.96
N ILE A 151 2.11 13.63 2.74
CA ILE A 151 1.84 12.23 2.40
C ILE A 151 3.14 11.40 2.50
N PRO A 152 3.20 10.36 3.35
CA PRO A 152 4.38 9.53 3.50
C PRO A 152 4.57 8.59 2.30
N VAL A 153 5.82 8.18 2.09
CA VAL A 153 6.24 7.33 0.97
C VAL A 153 6.80 6.01 1.49
N THR A 154 6.45 4.92 0.81
CA THR A 154 6.93 3.57 1.09
C THR A 154 7.28 2.84 -0.19
N VAL A 155 7.87 1.65 -0.03
CA VAL A 155 7.93 0.59 -1.03
C VAL A 155 7.15 -0.60 -0.48
N SER A 156 6.37 -1.28 -1.32
CA SER A 156 5.61 -2.47 -0.97
C SER A 156 6.38 -3.69 -1.48
N GLU A 157 6.86 -4.57 -0.59
CA GLU A 157 7.94 -5.50 -0.93
C GLU A 157 8.03 -6.72 0.02
N LEU A 158 8.62 -7.82 -0.46
CA LEU A 158 8.99 -8.97 0.37
C LEU A 158 10.27 -8.70 1.17
N ALA A 159 10.43 -9.33 2.33
CA ALA A 159 11.72 -9.32 3.03
C ALA A 159 12.85 -9.86 2.12
N TYR A 160 12.54 -10.85 1.28
CA TYR A 160 13.47 -11.44 0.32
C TYR A 160 14.00 -10.43 -0.71
N GLY A 161 13.17 -9.52 -1.23
CA GLY A 161 13.61 -8.51 -2.21
C GLY A 161 14.72 -7.62 -1.65
N TYR A 162 14.59 -7.18 -0.39
CA TYR A 162 15.65 -6.44 0.28
C TYR A 162 16.91 -7.27 0.54
N GLN A 163 16.75 -8.52 0.96
CA GLN A 163 17.87 -9.42 1.26
C GLN A 163 18.69 -9.74 0.00
N GLU A 164 18.02 -10.13 -1.09
CA GLU A 164 18.65 -10.54 -2.34
C GLU A 164 19.38 -9.38 -3.01
N ARG A 165 18.84 -8.15 -2.92
CA ARG A 165 19.45 -6.95 -3.52
C ARG A 165 20.43 -6.21 -2.61
N GLY A 166 20.52 -6.58 -1.33
CA GLY A 166 21.30 -5.81 -0.35
C GLY A 166 20.77 -4.39 -0.15
N ALA A 167 19.45 -4.20 -0.23
CA ALA A 167 18.79 -2.91 -0.39
C ALA A 167 18.34 -2.25 0.93
N LEU A 168 19.14 -2.38 2.00
CA LEU A 168 18.80 -1.73 3.28
C LEU A 168 18.75 -0.20 3.17
N ASP A 169 19.44 0.38 2.19
CA ASP A 169 19.35 1.81 1.86
C ASP A 169 17.93 2.23 1.48
N VAL A 170 17.20 1.41 0.72
CA VAL A 170 15.78 1.65 0.40
C VAL A 170 14.95 1.60 1.68
N LEU A 171 15.14 0.55 2.49
CA LEU A 171 14.43 0.36 3.75
C LEU A 171 14.67 1.51 4.73
N ASP A 172 15.86 2.12 4.71
CA ASP A 172 16.20 3.28 5.53
C ASP A 172 15.46 4.55 5.11
N GLN A 173 15.19 4.74 3.82
CA GLN A 173 14.55 5.96 3.29
C GLN A 173 13.03 6.00 3.39
N ILE A 174 12.34 4.85 3.36
CA ILE A 174 10.87 4.80 3.43
C ILE A 174 10.34 5.26 4.79
N ASP A 175 9.14 5.83 4.83
CA ASP A 175 8.52 6.36 6.06
C ASP A 175 7.88 5.28 6.94
N PHE A 176 7.40 4.21 6.31
CA PHE A 176 6.83 3.03 6.94
C PHE A 176 7.09 1.82 6.05
N ILE A 177 6.76 0.61 6.53
CA ILE A 177 7.00 -0.65 5.83
C ILE A 177 5.67 -1.21 5.33
N ASN A 178 5.62 -1.51 4.05
CA ASN A 178 4.58 -2.30 3.41
C ASN A 178 5.21 -3.65 3.03
N ALA A 179 4.81 -4.68 3.79
CA ALA A 179 5.41 -6.00 3.76
C ALA A 179 4.47 -7.02 3.12
N HIS A 180 4.97 -7.64 2.06
CA HIS A 180 4.35 -8.80 1.44
C HIS A 180 4.67 -10.06 2.25
N MET A 181 3.64 -10.66 2.83
CA MET A 181 3.72 -11.89 3.63
C MET A 181 3.07 -13.02 2.83
N LEU A 182 3.85 -13.68 1.98
CA LEU A 182 3.34 -14.60 0.97
C LEU A 182 3.80 -16.06 1.18
N PRO A 183 3.58 -16.67 2.36
CA PRO A 183 4.08 -18.02 2.64
C PRO A 183 3.48 -19.06 1.69
N PHE A 184 2.28 -18.81 1.12
CA PHE A 184 1.62 -19.69 0.17
C PHE A 184 2.50 -20.10 -1.03
N PHE A 185 3.40 -19.21 -1.48
CA PHE A 185 4.30 -19.50 -2.61
C PHE A 185 5.54 -20.32 -2.20
N SER A 186 5.75 -20.57 -0.91
CA SER A 186 6.82 -21.42 -0.43
C SER A 186 6.44 -22.90 -0.51
N SER A 187 7.32 -23.73 -1.07
CA SER A 187 7.18 -25.19 -1.05
C SER A 187 7.17 -25.77 0.38
N ASN A 188 7.63 -25.00 1.37
CA ASN A 188 7.61 -25.39 2.78
C ASN A 188 6.25 -25.14 3.45
N ALA A 189 5.39 -24.27 2.89
CA ALA A 189 4.09 -23.90 3.47
C ALA A 189 2.97 -24.91 3.14
N THR A 190 3.24 -26.19 3.35
CA THR A 190 2.29 -27.28 3.02
C THR A 190 1.02 -27.29 3.87
N THR A 191 1.01 -26.57 5.00
CA THR A 191 -0.12 -26.39 5.91
C THR A 191 -0.07 -24.99 6.53
N GLY A 192 -1.16 -24.52 7.14
CA GLY A 192 -1.15 -23.24 7.89
C GLY A 192 -0.09 -23.21 9.00
N SER A 193 0.11 -24.32 9.73
CA SER A 193 1.15 -24.42 10.75
C SER A 193 2.57 -24.41 10.18
N ALA A 194 2.76 -24.90 8.96
CA ALA A 194 4.04 -24.82 8.26
C ALA A 194 4.29 -23.44 7.61
N ALA A 195 3.23 -22.69 7.33
CA ALA A 195 3.30 -21.32 6.82
C ALA A 195 3.71 -20.31 7.91
N TRP A 196 3.21 -20.47 9.14
CA TRP A 196 3.42 -19.49 10.21
C TRP A 196 4.91 -19.19 10.52
N PRO A 197 5.81 -20.18 10.62
CA PRO A 197 7.24 -19.90 10.82
C PRO A 197 7.87 -19.02 9.73
N LEU A 198 7.38 -19.11 8.48
CA LEU A 198 7.87 -18.30 7.37
C LEU A 198 7.41 -16.85 7.52
N VAL A 199 6.14 -16.63 7.86
CA VAL A 199 5.61 -15.28 8.17
C VAL A 199 6.37 -14.67 9.34
N GLN A 200 6.61 -15.46 10.40
CA GLN A 200 7.33 -14.97 11.57
C GLN A 200 8.78 -14.62 11.22
N GLN A 201 9.45 -15.41 10.39
CA GLN A 201 10.80 -15.12 9.93
C GLN A 201 10.88 -13.79 9.17
N ASP A 202 9.98 -13.55 8.23
CA ASP A 202 9.95 -12.29 7.46
C ASP A 202 9.58 -11.10 8.35
N MET A 203 8.62 -11.27 9.26
CA MET A 203 8.26 -10.26 10.25
C MET A 203 9.45 -9.91 11.16
N ASP A 204 10.14 -10.91 11.70
CA ASP A 204 11.31 -10.72 12.58
C ASP A 204 12.44 -10.01 11.82
N TRP A 205 12.62 -10.30 10.53
CA TRP A 205 13.58 -9.61 9.68
C TRP A 205 13.23 -8.12 9.54
N PHE A 206 11.97 -7.77 9.25
CA PHE A 206 11.55 -6.37 9.20
C PHE A 206 11.64 -5.67 10.56
N ILE A 207 11.35 -6.36 11.67
CA ILE A 207 11.51 -5.79 13.02
C ILE A 207 12.98 -5.46 13.30
N GLN A 208 13.91 -6.35 12.92
CA GLN A 208 15.34 -6.16 13.15
C GLN A 208 15.94 -5.05 12.27
N ASN A 209 15.51 -4.95 11.01
CA ASN A 209 16.12 -4.04 10.02
C ASN A 209 15.32 -2.76 9.77
N GLY A 210 14.06 -2.71 10.20
CA GLY A 210 13.12 -1.64 9.88
C GLY A 210 13.26 -0.37 10.72
N ASN A 211 14.21 -0.31 11.66
CA ASN A 211 14.46 0.84 12.53
C ASN A 211 13.19 1.36 13.24
N ALA A 212 12.41 0.44 13.83
CA ALA A 212 11.15 0.70 14.53
C ALA A 212 10.03 1.36 13.69
N LYS A 213 10.16 1.40 12.36
CA LYS A 213 9.09 1.86 11.47
C LYS A 213 7.84 1.00 11.61
N LYS A 214 6.68 1.63 11.38
CA LYS A 214 5.40 0.93 11.34
C LYS A 214 5.39 -0.09 10.20
N ILE A 215 4.99 -1.33 10.51
CA ILE A 215 4.82 -2.39 9.51
C ILE A 215 3.32 -2.62 9.25
N TYR A 216 2.95 -2.64 7.98
CA TYR A 216 1.67 -3.13 7.49
C TYR A 216 1.90 -4.37 6.66
N PHE A 217 1.11 -5.42 6.88
CA PHE A 217 1.03 -6.54 5.94
C PHE A 217 0.01 -6.15 4.88
N ASP A 218 0.51 -5.70 3.74
CA ASP A 218 -0.29 -5.08 2.69
C ASP A 218 -0.55 -6.05 1.52
N GLU A 219 0.14 -7.19 1.50
CA GLU A 219 -0.28 -8.35 0.73
C GLU A 219 -0.08 -9.64 1.53
N HIS A 220 -1.17 -10.41 1.67
CA HIS A 220 -1.15 -11.70 2.35
C HIS A 220 -2.21 -12.63 1.75
N PRO A 221 -1.84 -13.67 0.98
CA PRO A 221 -2.78 -14.60 0.38
C PRO A 221 -3.09 -15.70 1.40
N TYR A 222 -4.18 -15.54 2.15
CA TYR A 222 -4.91 -16.71 2.65
C TYR A 222 -6.15 -16.91 1.78
N ASN A 223 -6.08 -17.91 0.90
CA ASN A 223 -7.27 -18.46 0.25
C ASN A 223 -8.07 -19.23 1.32
N TRP A 224 -9.19 -18.67 1.77
CA TRP A 224 -10.13 -19.38 2.64
C TRP A 224 -11.02 -20.30 1.80
N ASP A 225 -10.72 -21.60 1.74
CA ASP A 225 -11.78 -22.59 1.52
C ASP A 225 -12.48 -22.81 2.86
N VAL A 226 -13.70 -22.28 3.01
CA VAL A 226 -14.50 -22.40 4.23
C VAL A 226 -15.15 -23.79 4.28
N GLY A 227 -14.33 -24.84 4.24
CA GLY A 227 -14.71 -26.18 4.63
C GLY A 227 -15.01 -26.19 6.13
N ARG A 228 -16.30 -26.03 6.48
CA ARG A 228 -16.90 -26.12 7.83
C ARG A 228 -15.91 -26.41 8.97
N ASN A 229 -15.28 -25.37 9.51
CA ASN A 229 -15.07 -25.14 10.93
C ASN A 229 -14.35 -23.80 11.11
N ARG A 230 -15.00 -22.91 11.86
CA ARG A 230 -14.46 -21.59 12.23
C ARG A 230 -13.14 -21.78 12.98
N MET A 231 -12.10 -21.07 12.57
CA MET A 231 -11.04 -20.68 13.49
C MET A 231 -11.37 -19.28 13.97
N ASP A 232 -11.76 -19.18 15.25
CA ASP A 232 -11.73 -17.93 15.99
C ASP A 232 -10.26 -17.60 16.25
N LEU A 233 -9.78 -16.48 15.69
CA LEU A 233 -8.52 -15.87 16.11
C LEU A 233 -8.83 -14.99 17.32
N MET A 234 -8.35 -15.43 18.49
CA MET A 234 -8.21 -14.60 19.71
C MET A 234 -6.95 -13.75 19.62
#